data_AF-A0A9E6DLH2-F1
#
_entry.id   AF-A0A9E6DLH2-F1
#
_cell.length_a   1.000
_cell.length_b   1.000
_cell.length_c   1.000
_cell.angle_alpha   90.00
_cell.angle_beta   90.00
_cell.angle_gamma   90.00
#
_symmetry.space_group_name_H-M   'P 1'
#
loop_
_entity.id
_entity.type
_entity.pdbx_description
1 polymer ?
#
loop_
_entity_poly.entity_id
_entity_poly.type
_entity_poly.pdbx_seq_one_letter_code
_entity_poly.pdbx_strand_id
1 'polypeptide(L)'
;MSDKRVFFSQSELDVLIGSDQATLEGTQLSLTSEYLRYELVEAVLVDAEQTDTDDLAKLMGMTVTLEEITARGGEVLGDSMIYEDAAYSVVSGFIGVPVEHASAGAPAEPASPDVAPPSAEVPLADVEPESEAVPVSLADFLTDGLD
;
A
#
# COMPACT_ATOMS: atom_id res chain seq x y z
N MET A 1 20.56 12.14 -21.85
CA MET A 1 19.60 11.41 -22.69
C MET A 1 18.27 11.49 -21.95
N SER A 2 17.21 11.90 -22.64
CA SER A 2 16.00 12.41 -22.01
C SER A 2 15.28 11.30 -21.23
N ASP A 3 15.50 11.27 -19.92
CA ASP A 3 14.69 10.58 -18.92
C ASP A 3 13.25 11.07 -19.07
N LYS A 4 12.49 10.47 -19.99
CA LYS A 4 11.12 10.86 -20.29
C LYS A 4 10.22 10.21 -19.24
N ARG A 5 10.39 10.64 -17.99
CA ARG A 5 9.50 10.28 -16.88
C ARG A 5 8.16 10.94 -17.15
N VAL A 6 7.10 10.16 -17.07
CA VAL A 6 5.74 10.65 -17.30
C VAL A 6 4.97 10.44 -16.01
N PHE A 7 4.32 11.49 -15.52
CA PHE A 7 3.36 11.34 -14.43
C PHE A 7 2.02 10.90 -15.03
N PHE A 8 1.44 9.87 -14.44
CA PHE A 8 0.10 9.38 -14.76
C PHE A 8 -0.77 9.53 -13.52
N SER A 9 -1.81 10.36 -13.60
CA SER A 9 -2.80 10.42 -12.52
C SER A 9 -3.58 9.10 -12.44
N GLN A 10 -4.14 8.79 -11.27
CA GLN A 10 -4.94 7.58 -11.08
C GLN A 10 -6.13 7.52 -12.06
N SER A 11 -6.77 8.66 -12.33
CA SER A 11 -7.88 8.75 -13.29
C SER A 11 -7.43 8.52 -14.73
N GLU A 12 -6.24 8.98 -15.13
CA GLU A 12 -5.73 8.73 -16.48
C GLU A 12 -5.38 7.26 -16.70
N LEU A 13 -4.78 6.60 -15.72
CA LEU A 13 -4.52 5.15 -15.79
C LEU A 13 -5.82 4.36 -15.94
N ASP A 14 -6.83 4.70 -15.15
CA ASP A 14 -8.15 4.04 -15.23
C ASP A 14 -8.75 4.16 -16.63
N VAL A 15 -8.70 5.36 -17.23
CA VAL A 15 -9.17 5.59 -18.60
C VAL A 15 -8.35 4.82 -19.63
N LEU A 16 -7.02 4.77 -19.48
CA LEU A 16 -6.13 4.06 -20.40
C LEU A 16 -6.38 2.54 -20.37
N ILE A 17 -6.51 1.98 -19.18
CA ILE A 17 -6.80 0.55 -18.96
C ILE A 17 -8.22 0.22 -19.44
N GLY A 18 -9.21 1.04 -19.06
CA GLY A 18 -10.59 0.87 -19.48
C GLY A 18 -10.81 1.00 -20.99
N SER A 19 -9.90 1.70 -21.68
CA SER A 19 -9.93 1.88 -23.15
C SER A 19 -9.05 0.87 -23.90
N ASP A 20 -8.48 -0.14 -23.23
CA ASP A 20 -7.54 -1.13 -23.81
C ASP A 20 -6.26 -0.51 -24.41
N GLN A 21 -5.96 0.75 -24.05
CA GLN A 21 -4.77 1.47 -24.52
C GLN A 21 -3.53 1.17 -23.68
N ALA A 22 -3.71 0.63 -22.48
CA ALA A 22 -2.65 0.21 -21.60
C ALA A 22 -3.03 -1.05 -20.81
N THR A 23 -2.03 -1.85 -20.45
CA THR A 23 -2.17 -3.00 -19.56
C THR A 23 -1.29 -2.78 -18.33
N LEU A 24 -1.89 -2.88 -17.14
CA LEU A 24 -1.19 -2.76 -15.87
C LEU A 24 -1.00 -4.15 -15.25
N GLU A 25 0.25 -4.54 -15.04
CA GLU A 25 0.63 -5.77 -14.35
C GLU A 25 1.48 -5.43 -13.12
N GLY A 26 0.84 -5.39 -11.95
CA GLY A 26 1.50 -4.97 -10.71
C GLY A 26 1.97 -3.52 -10.80
N THR A 27 3.28 -3.30 -10.86
CA THR A 27 3.91 -1.98 -11.04
C THR A 27 4.37 -1.73 -12.48
N GLN A 28 4.05 -2.60 -13.44
CA GLN A 28 4.47 -2.44 -14.83
C GLN A 28 3.30 -2.02 -15.71
N LEU A 29 3.41 -0.84 -16.32
CA LEU A 29 2.47 -0.33 -17.31
C LEU A 29 2.99 -0.60 -18.71
N SER A 30 2.24 -1.34 -19.50
CA SER A 30 2.52 -1.55 -20.93
C SER A 30 1.54 -0.73 -21.76
N LEU A 31 2.04 0.25 -22.52
CA LEU A 31 1.21 1.03 -23.45
C LEU A 31 1.08 0.29 -24.79
N THR A 32 -0.13 -0.07 -25.17
CA THR A 32 -0.43 -0.77 -26.42
C THR A 32 -0.12 0.10 -27.65
N SER A 33 -0.34 1.41 -27.54
CA SER A 33 -0.15 2.36 -28.66
C SER A 33 1.30 2.59 -29.08
N GLU A 34 2.26 2.48 -28.15
CA GLU A 34 3.67 2.80 -28.44
C GLU A 34 4.63 1.60 -28.24
N TYR A 35 4.11 0.42 -27.85
CA TYR A 35 4.93 -0.73 -27.43
C TYR A 35 5.98 -0.37 -26.36
N LEU A 36 5.70 0.67 -25.58
CA LEU A 36 6.55 1.15 -24.49
C LEU A 36 6.09 0.54 -23.18
N ARG A 37 7.07 0.20 -22.32
CA ARG A 37 6.82 -0.25 -20.97
C ARG A 37 7.37 0.76 -19.99
N TYR A 38 6.60 1.05 -18.96
CA TYR A 38 6.96 1.93 -17.87
C TYR A 38 6.86 1.17 -16.56
N GLU A 39 7.83 1.39 -15.68
CA GLU A 39 7.73 1.00 -14.28
C GLU A 39 7.06 2.15 -13.54
N LEU A 40 5.91 1.85 -12.93
CA LEU A 40 5.13 2.78 -12.15
C LEU A 40 5.63 2.82 -10.71
N VAL A 41 5.94 4.03 -10.26
CA VAL A 41 6.31 4.32 -8.87
C VAL A 41 5.22 5.20 -8.27
N GLU A 42 4.68 4.82 -7.12
CA GLU A 42 3.66 5.59 -6.39
C GLU A 42 4.18 7.00 -6.07
N ALA A 43 3.43 8.00 -6.53
CA ALA A 43 3.83 9.39 -6.42
C ALA A 43 2.62 10.32 -6.39
N VAL A 44 2.84 11.54 -5.94
CA VAL A 44 1.83 12.58 -5.96
C VAL A 44 2.37 13.81 -6.67
N LEU A 45 1.49 14.49 -7.39
CA LEU A 45 1.75 15.81 -7.93
C LEU A 45 1.17 16.85 -6.98
N VAL A 46 2.01 17.76 -6.47
CA VAL A 46 1.53 18.85 -5.63
C VAL A 46 0.85 19.90 -6.51
N ASP A 47 -0.47 20.02 -6.39
CA ASP A 47 -1.28 20.92 -7.20
C ASP A 47 -1.33 22.32 -6.58
N ALA A 48 -1.68 22.38 -5.30
CA ALA A 48 -1.86 23.64 -4.59
C ALA A 48 -1.56 23.49 -3.10
N GLU A 49 -1.08 24.54 -2.46
CA GLU A 49 -1.09 24.65 -0.99
C GLU A 49 -2.50 25.01 -0.53
N GLN A 50 -2.97 24.37 0.53
CA GLN A 50 -4.26 24.68 1.17
C GLN A 50 -4.09 25.49 2.47
N THR A 51 -2.84 25.68 2.92
CA THR A 51 -2.51 26.52 4.07
C THR A 51 -2.26 27.98 3.66
N ASP A 52 -2.29 28.88 4.65
CA ASP A 52 -1.83 30.29 4.53
C ASP A 52 -0.33 30.41 4.89
N THR A 53 0.40 29.30 4.79
CA THR A 53 1.79 29.16 5.27
C THR A 53 2.71 29.18 4.06
N ASP A 54 2.66 30.30 3.31
CA ASP A 54 3.54 30.73 2.21
C ASP A 54 4.55 29.66 1.75
N ASP A 55 4.13 28.73 0.87
CA ASP A 55 4.91 27.68 0.17
C ASP A 55 6.36 27.48 0.65
N LEU A 56 6.53 27.17 1.95
CA LEU A 56 7.85 27.20 2.60
C LEU A 56 8.82 26.18 2.00
N ALA A 57 8.25 25.08 1.51
CA ALA A 57 8.98 23.94 0.96
C ALA A 57 9.17 24.01 -0.57
N LYS A 58 8.55 24.97 -1.27
CA LYS A 58 8.60 25.09 -2.74
C LYS A 58 8.24 23.82 -3.49
N LEU A 59 7.24 23.10 -2.97
CA LEU A 59 6.83 21.80 -3.51
C LEU A 59 5.76 21.91 -4.57
N MET A 60 5.12 23.08 -4.73
CA MET A 60 4.10 23.30 -5.76
C MET A 60 4.61 22.95 -7.17
N GLY A 61 3.83 22.13 -7.88
CA GLY A 61 4.16 21.65 -9.22
C GLY A 61 5.27 20.61 -9.28
N MET A 62 5.78 20.15 -8.14
CA MET A 62 6.73 19.05 -8.08
C MET A 62 6.00 17.71 -7.97
N THR A 63 6.54 16.71 -8.64
CA THR A 63 6.11 15.33 -8.46
C THR A 63 7.07 14.67 -7.48
N VAL A 64 6.52 14.14 -6.38
CA VAL A 64 7.30 13.53 -5.30
C VAL A 64 6.78 12.11 -5.08
N THR A 65 7.69 11.13 -4.93
CA THR A 65 7.29 9.75 -4.66
C THR A 65 6.80 9.60 -3.23
N LEU A 66 5.93 8.61 -2.99
CA LEU A 66 5.41 8.34 -1.65
C LEU A 66 6.55 8.04 -0.66
N GLU A 67 7.55 7.26 -1.10
CA GLU A 67 8.75 6.98 -0.31
C GLU A 67 9.52 8.25 0.06
N GLU A 68 9.65 9.20 -0.87
CA GLU A 68 10.37 10.46 -0.61
C GLU A 68 9.58 11.36 0.34
N ILE A 69 8.25 11.35 0.29
CA ILE A 69 7.39 12.07 1.23
C ILE A 69 7.54 11.48 2.63
N THR A 70 7.39 10.15 2.77
CA THR A 70 7.55 9.47 4.06
C THR A 70 8.96 9.63 4.63
N ALA A 71 9.99 9.54 3.79
CA ALA A 71 11.39 9.74 4.22
C ALA A 71 11.65 11.15 4.76
N ARG A 72 10.90 12.15 4.26
CA ARG A 72 10.98 13.53 4.73
C ARG A 72 9.98 13.83 5.88
N GLY A 73 9.25 12.83 6.37
CA GLY A 73 8.30 12.98 7.47
C GLY A 73 6.96 13.58 7.07
N GLY A 74 6.60 13.54 5.78
CA GLY A 74 5.27 13.87 5.30
C GLY A 74 4.35 12.65 5.24
N GLU A 75 3.05 12.91 5.23
CA GLU A 75 2.00 11.90 5.15
C GLU A 75 1.01 12.28 4.05
N VAL A 76 0.63 11.30 3.21
CA VAL A 76 -0.40 11.48 2.18
C VAL A 76 -1.69 10.80 2.63
N LEU A 77 -2.79 11.55 2.61
CA LEU A 77 -4.15 11.10 2.86
C LEU A 77 -5.03 11.44 1.65
N GLY A 78 -5.23 10.47 0.75
CA GLY A 78 -6.03 10.66 -0.46
C GLY A 78 -5.44 11.75 -1.37
N ASP A 79 -6.22 12.79 -1.65
CA ASP A 79 -5.82 13.98 -2.43
C ASP A 79 -5.23 15.10 -1.56
N SER A 80 -4.83 14.80 -0.33
CA SER A 80 -4.21 15.75 0.58
C SER A 80 -2.89 15.21 1.12
N MET A 81 -1.89 16.06 1.22
CA MET A 81 -0.60 15.75 1.81
C MET A 81 -0.33 16.70 2.96
N ILE A 82 0.10 16.17 4.09
CA ILE A 82 0.59 16.94 5.22
C ILE A 82 2.11 16.79 5.22
N TYR A 83 2.80 17.93 5.20
CA TYR A 83 4.25 17.97 5.24
C TYR A 83 4.70 18.98 6.29
N GLU A 84 5.46 18.50 7.28
CA GLU A 84 5.84 19.24 8.49
C GLU A 84 4.62 19.77 9.27
N ASP A 85 4.09 20.93 8.91
CA ASP A 85 2.91 21.58 9.50
C ASP A 85 2.01 22.23 8.43
N ALA A 86 2.34 22.04 7.15
CA ALA A 86 1.60 22.58 6.02
C ALA A 86 0.78 21.49 5.34
N ALA A 87 -0.42 21.85 4.89
CA ALA A 87 -1.31 20.98 4.15
C ALA A 87 -1.35 21.40 2.68
N TYR A 88 -1.12 20.43 1.81
CA TYR A 88 -1.10 20.59 0.36
C TYR A 88 -2.20 19.74 -0.25
N SER A 89 -2.88 20.29 -1.25
CA SER A 89 -3.69 19.53 -2.19
C SER A 89 -2.75 18.84 -3.17
N VAL A 90 -2.89 17.53 -3.27
CA VAL A 90 -2.06 16.71 -4.16
C VAL A 90 -2.94 15.83 -5.03
N VAL A 91 -2.47 15.53 -6.23
CA VAL A 91 -3.11 14.56 -7.13
C VAL A 91 -2.37 13.24 -6.99
N SER A 92 -3.09 12.21 -6.56
CA SER A 92 -2.56 10.86 -6.45
C SER A 92 -2.32 10.26 -7.85
N GLY A 93 -1.18 9.59 -8.00
CA GLY A 93 -0.80 8.99 -9.28
C GLY A 93 0.46 8.17 -9.20
N PHE A 94 1.09 8.02 -10.36
CA PHE A 94 2.27 7.19 -10.54
C PHE A 94 3.24 7.88 -11.49
N ILE A 95 4.53 7.83 -11.18
CA ILE A 95 5.58 8.19 -12.14
C ILE A 95 5.91 6.93 -12.94
N GLY A 96 5.67 6.99 -14.24
CA GLY A 96 6.15 6.01 -15.20
C GLY A 96 7.59 6.30 -15.60
N VAL A 97 8.50 5.42 -15.18
CA VAL A 97 9.90 5.41 -15.60
C VAL A 97 10.02 4.47 -16.80
N PRO A 98 10.46 4.95 -17.99
CA PRO A 98 10.55 4.09 -19.16
C PRO A 98 11.56 2.96 -18.90
N VAL A 99 11.09 1.73 -19.04
CA VAL A 99 11.93 0.54 -18.98
C VAL A 99 12.56 0.37 -20.36
N GLU A 100 13.54 1.22 -20.67
CA GLU A 100 14.55 0.80 -21.65
C GLU A 100 15.20 -0.47 -21.07
N HIS A 101 15.63 -1.44 -21.88
CA HIS A 101 16.35 -2.63 -21.40
C HIS A 101 17.62 -2.20 -20.62
N ALA A 102 17.47 -1.81 -19.36
CA ALA A 102 18.50 -1.31 -18.48
C ALA A 102 18.66 -2.37 -17.40
N SER A 103 19.57 -3.29 -17.72
CA SER A 103 20.22 -4.14 -16.75
C SER A 103 20.69 -3.31 -15.55
N ALA A 104 20.43 -3.83 -14.35
CA ALA A 104 21.00 -3.41 -13.06
C ALA A 104 20.59 -2.02 -12.54
N GLY A 105 19.70 -2.01 -11.54
CA GLY A 105 19.44 -0.80 -10.78
C GLY A 105 18.33 -0.82 -9.75
N ALA A 106 17.65 -1.93 -9.48
CA ALA A 106 16.82 -2.03 -8.29
C ALA A 106 17.73 -2.38 -7.09
N PRO A 107 17.91 -1.52 -6.09
CA PRO A 107 17.71 -2.02 -4.75
C PRO A 107 16.21 -2.29 -4.65
N ALA A 108 15.81 -3.49 -5.06
CA ALA A 108 14.76 -4.15 -4.33
C ALA A 108 15.31 -4.22 -2.91
N GLU A 109 14.92 -3.28 -2.06
CA GLU A 109 14.86 -3.60 -0.66
C GLU A 109 13.69 -4.59 -0.57
N PRO A 110 13.97 -5.89 -0.31
CA PRO A 110 12.90 -6.84 -0.12
C PRO A 110 12.17 -6.39 1.14
N ALA A 111 11.01 -5.75 0.98
CA ALA A 111 9.99 -5.82 2.00
C ALA A 111 9.70 -7.32 2.16
N SER A 112 10.31 -7.87 3.20
CA SER A 112 10.53 -9.28 3.44
C SER A 112 9.29 -10.12 3.11
N PRO A 113 9.38 -11.15 2.26
CA PRO A 113 8.62 -12.34 2.58
C PRO A 113 9.18 -12.86 3.92
N ASP A 114 8.31 -13.34 4.80
CA ASP A 114 8.64 -13.97 6.09
C ASP A 114 8.58 -13.04 7.32
N VAL A 115 7.35 -12.72 7.75
CA VAL A 115 6.99 -13.12 9.11
C VAL A 115 6.28 -14.47 9.00
N ALA A 116 7.06 -15.55 8.98
CA ALA A 116 6.54 -16.82 9.46
C ALA A 116 5.91 -16.59 10.86
N PRO A 117 4.79 -17.25 11.18
CA PRO A 117 4.39 -17.34 12.59
C PRO A 117 5.57 -17.90 13.38
N PRO A 118 5.81 -17.50 14.64
CA PRO A 118 6.65 -18.31 15.51
C PRO A 118 5.91 -19.64 15.72
N SER A 119 6.14 -20.60 14.82
CA SER A 119 6.16 -22.01 15.13
C SER A 119 7.27 -22.20 16.15
N ALA A 120 6.94 -21.85 17.40
CA ALA A 120 7.61 -22.37 18.57
C ALA A 120 7.36 -23.87 18.56
N GLU A 121 8.29 -24.58 17.91
CA GLU A 121 8.53 -25.99 18.12
C GLU A 121 8.94 -26.15 19.60
N VAL A 122 7.95 -26.29 20.47
CA VAL A 122 8.16 -26.90 21.78
C VAL A 122 8.31 -28.40 21.53
N PRO A 123 9.48 -29.01 21.82
CA PRO A 123 9.68 -30.43 21.61
C PRO A 123 8.69 -31.25 22.45
N LEU A 124 8.11 -32.23 21.77
CA LEU A 124 7.13 -33.20 22.22
C LEU A 124 7.73 -34.16 23.29
N ALA A 125 7.29 -34.04 24.54
CA ALA A 125 7.18 -35.09 25.57
C ALA A 125 6.78 -34.38 26.89
N ASP A 126 5.53 -34.45 27.36
CA ASP A 126 4.99 -35.62 28.03
C ASP A 126 3.45 -35.58 27.98
N VAL A 127 2.84 -36.69 27.57
CA VAL A 127 1.40 -36.90 27.58
C VAL A 127 1.03 -37.47 28.94
N GLU A 128 0.45 -36.64 29.82
CA GLU A 128 -0.38 -37.11 30.92
C GLU A 128 -1.86 -36.79 30.59
N PRO A 129 -2.68 -37.80 30.27
CA PRO A 129 -4.09 -37.60 29.94
C PRO A 129 -4.95 -37.80 31.20
N GLU A 130 -5.43 -36.70 31.80
CA GLU A 130 -6.61 -36.78 32.67
C GLU A 130 -7.75 -35.93 32.11
N SER A 131 -8.51 -36.63 31.27
CA SER A 131 -9.93 -36.40 31.05
C SER A 131 -10.65 -36.42 32.40
N GLU A 132 -11.03 -35.25 32.91
CA GLU A 132 -12.15 -35.17 33.85
C GLU A 132 -13.25 -34.32 33.22
N ALA A 133 -13.96 -34.96 32.30
CA ALA A 133 -15.33 -34.58 32.02
C ALA A 133 -16.11 -34.73 33.33
N VAL A 134 -16.64 -33.63 33.86
CA VAL A 134 -17.59 -33.69 34.98
C VAL A 134 -18.99 -33.79 34.37
N PRO A 135 -19.63 -34.98 34.32
CA PRO A 135 -21.03 -35.07 33.98
C PRO A 135 -21.84 -34.77 35.23
N VAL A 136 -22.27 -33.52 35.42
CA VAL A 136 -23.43 -33.28 36.29
C VAL A 136 -24.69 -33.29 35.43
N SER A 137 -25.12 -34.52 35.17
CA SER A 137 -26.53 -34.83 34.97
C SER A 137 -27.27 -34.40 36.23
N LEU A 138 -28.12 -33.38 36.13
CA LEU A 138 -29.14 -33.09 37.13
C LEU A 138 -30.53 -33.09 36.47
N ALA A 139 -30.84 -34.22 35.84
CA ALA A 139 -32.22 -34.65 35.70
C ALA A 139 -32.55 -35.53 36.91
N ASP A 140 -32.82 -34.92 38.07
CA ASP A 140 -33.70 -35.44 39.13
C ASP A 140 -33.84 -34.40 40.25
N PHE A 141 -34.77 -33.45 40.10
CA PHE A 141 -35.49 -32.98 41.27
C PHE A 141 -36.97 -32.85 40.91
N LEU A 142 -37.68 -33.92 41.25
CA LEU A 142 -39.13 -34.05 41.19
C LEU A 142 -39.85 -32.84 41.83
N THR A 143 -41.04 -32.59 41.30
CA THR A 143 -42.30 -32.33 42.02
C THR A 143 -42.28 -31.35 43.20
N ASP A 144 -42.97 -30.21 43.05
CA ASP A 144 -44.03 -29.73 43.97
C ASP A 144 -44.60 -28.42 43.37
N GLY A 145 -45.83 -28.42 42.85
CA GLY A 145 -46.98 -27.84 43.56
C GLY A 145 -47.32 -26.46 42.94
N LEU A 146 -48.25 -26.37 41.99
CA LEU A 146 -49.65 -26.00 42.24
C LEU A 146 -49.83 -25.00 43.40
N ASP A 147 -49.88 -23.70 43.08
CA ASP A 147 -51.02 -22.81 43.34
C ASP A 147 -50.93 -21.56 42.45
#